data_AF-A0A644YX04-F1
#
_entry.id   AF-A0A644YX04-F1
#
_cell.length_a   1.000
_cell.length_b   1.000
_cell.length_c   1.000
_cell.angle_alpha   90.00
_cell.angle_beta   90.00
_cell.angle_gamma   90.00
#
_symmetry.space_group_name_H-M   'P 1'
#
loop_
_entity.id
_entity.type
_entity.pdbx_description
1 polymer ?
#
loop_
_entity_poly.entity_id
_entity_poly.type
_entity_poly.pdbx_seq_one_letter_code
_entity_poly.pdbx_strand_id
1 'polypeptide(L)'
;MANRLNEIGLAVTTRRVNVAADSPDGMEAAARDARYAALAEVAGAEAVVLLGHTLDDQAETVLLGLARGSGTRSLAGMPAQFGRSPQFIRPLLGLRRTTTAQACGEWGAEVWSDPQNDDPTFTRVRVRQRVLPMLETELGPGITEALARTATMARQDADALDGLADSLVPAAGEGLAAASLRTMPEAIASRVLRRWLVDGGVDQPSYAHVQAVKALVDDWHGQLGVDLPGGIRVLREAGTLVLGRTPHAVGLGED
;
A
#
# COMPACT_ATOMS: atom_id res chain seq x y z
N MET A 1 -15.52 -21.71 15.81
CA MET A 1 -14.15 -21.56 15.29
C MET A 1 -13.09 -21.94 16.34
N ALA A 2 -12.95 -21.22 17.45
CA ALA A 2 -11.88 -21.48 18.44
C ALA A 2 -11.89 -22.90 19.02
N ASN A 3 -13.06 -23.43 19.38
CA ASN A 3 -13.18 -24.80 19.90
C ASN A 3 -12.71 -25.86 18.89
N ARG A 4 -13.03 -25.72 17.60
CA ARG A 4 -12.61 -26.67 16.56
C ARG A 4 -11.11 -26.63 16.29
N LEU A 5 -10.50 -25.45 16.28
CA LEU A 5 -9.05 -25.34 16.13
C LEU A 5 -8.33 -26.00 17.32
N ASN A 6 -8.86 -25.85 18.54
CA ASN A 6 -8.35 -26.59 19.70
C ASN A 6 -8.54 -28.12 19.54
N GLU A 7 -9.64 -28.59 18.97
CA GLU A 7 -9.90 -30.03 18.72
C GLU A 7 -8.87 -30.66 17.77
N ILE A 8 -8.32 -29.90 16.83
CA ILE A 8 -7.22 -30.34 15.94
C ILE A 8 -5.82 -29.99 16.48
N GLY A 9 -5.72 -29.62 17.76
CA GLY A 9 -4.46 -29.38 18.45
C GLY A 9 -3.81 -28.02 18.17
N LEU A 10 -4.53 -27.08 17.58
CA LEU A 10 -4.04 -25.72 17.32
C LEU A 10 -4.45 -24.77 18.45
N ALA A 11 -3.47 -24.09 19.04
CA ALA A 11 -3.73 -23.04 20.01
C ALA A 11 -4.41 -21.83 19.34
N VAL A 12 -5.46 -21.31 19.98
CA VAL A 12 -6.22 -20.17 19.47
C VAL A 12 -6.10 -18.98 20.41
N THR A 13 -5.75 -17.82 19.84
CA THR A 13 -5.81 -16.54 20.53
C THR A 13 -6.86 -15.66 19.87
N THR A 14 -7.79 -15.12 20.64
CA THR A 14 -8.76 -14.13 20.18
C THR A 14 -8.39 -12.75 20.74
N ARG A 15 -8.32 -11.75 19.85
CA ARG A 15 -8.10 -10.35 20.22
C ARG A 15 -9.21 -9.49 19.63
N ARG A 16 -9.78 -8.62 20.47
CA ARG A 16 -10.70 -7.57 20.02
C ARG A 16 -9.88 -6.31 19.80
N VAL A 17 -10.02 -5.72 18.62
CA VAL A 17 -9.39 -4.45 18.26
C VAL A 17 -10.45 -3.38 18.12
N ASN A 18 -10.11 -2.15 18.51
CA ASN A 18 -10.97 -0.99 18.27
C ASN A 18 -10.52 -0.33 16.97
N VAL A 19 -11.46 -0.13 16.06
CA VAL A 19 -11.20 0.55 14.78
C VAL A 19 -11.77 1.96 14.89
N ALA A 20 -10.93 2.97 14.69
CA ALA A 20 -11.36 4.36 14.68
C ALA A 20 -12.27 4.61 13.48
N ALA A 21 -13.46 5.17 13.72
CA ALA A 21 -14.48 5.35 12.68
C ALA A 21 -14.17 6.50 11.70
N ASP A 22 -13.25 7.38 12.08
CA ASP A 22 -12.87 8.64 11.43
C ASP A 22 -11.50 8.56 10.72
N SER A 23 -11.03 7.35 10.40
CA SER A 23 -9.77 7.20 9.66
C SER A 23 -9.83 7.90 8.29
N PRO A 24 -8.83 8.75 7.96
CA PRO A 24 -8.76 9.46 6.68
C PRO A 24 -8.80 8.53 5.46
N ASP A 25 -8.26 7.32 5.62
CA ASP A 25 -8.17 6.30 4.56
C ASP A 25 -9.41 5.37 4.52
N GLY A 26 -10.39 5.62 5.39
CA GLY A 26 -11.64 4.91 5.51
C GLY A 26 -11.59 3.69 6.44
N MET A 27 -12.77 3.24 6.87
CA MET A 27 -12.96 2.14 7.84
C MET A 27 -12.25 0.84 7.45
N GLU A 28 -12.25 0.48 6.16
CA GLU A 28 -11.64 -0.77 5.69
C GLU A 28 -10.11 -0.78 5.81
N ALA A 29 -9.48 0.38 5.57
CA ALA A 29 -8.03 0.56 5.75
C ALA A 29 -7.69 0.50 7.24
N ALA A 30 -8.39 1.26 8.07
CA ALA A 30 -8.20 1.26 9.52
C ALA A 30 -8.37 -0.12 10.16
N ALA A 31 -9.40 -0.86 9.74
CA ALA A 31 -9.64 -2.22 10.21
C ALA A 31 -8.52 -3.20 9.79
N ARG A 32 -7.99 -3.03 8.57
CA ARG A 32 -6.86 -3.82 8.07
C ARG A 32 -5.58 -3.55 8.87
N ASP A 33 -5.28 -2.28 9.14
CA ASP A 33 -4.09 -1.88 9.87
C ASP A 33 -4.15 -2.34 11.34
N ALA A 34 -5.29 -2.12 12.01
CA ALA A 34 -5.53 -2.61 13.36
C ALA A 34 -5.40 -4.15 13.44
N ARG A 35 -5.87 -4.88 12.43
CA ARG A 35 -5.73 -6.34 12.34
C ARG A 35 -4.27 -6.75 12.20
N TYR A 36 -3.49 -6.10 11.34
CA TYR A 36 -2.07 -6.45 11.19
C TYR A 36 -1.26 -6.10 12.43
N ALA A 37 -1.54 -4.97 13.08
CA ALA A 37 -0.90 -4.61 14.35
C ALA A 37 -1.17 -5.66 15.43
N ALA A 38 -2.42 -6.08 15.61
CA ALA A 38 -2.76 -7.11 16.59
C ALA A 38 -2.16 -8.49 16.26
N LEU A 39 -2.12 -8.87 14.97
CA LEU A 39 -1.45 -10.10 14.55
C LEU A 39 0.05 -10.04 14.83
N ALA A 40 0.70 -8.89 14.58
CA ALA A 40 2.12 -8.71 14.83
C ALA A 40 2.45 -8.80 16.32
N GLU A 41 1.66 -8.14 17.16
CA GLU A 41 1.82 -8.15 18.62
C GLU A 41 1.68 -9.57 19.19
N VAL A 42 0.66 -10.31 18.77
CA VAL A 42 0.41 -11.67 19.26
C VAL A 42 1.47 -12.66 18.77
N ALA A 43 1.91 -12.54 17.52
CA ALA A 43 2.90 -13.45 16.95
C ALA A 43 4.30 -13.22 17.52
N GLY A 44 4.66 -11.97 17.83
CA GLY A 44 5.99 -11.57 18.25
C GLY A 44 6.96 -11.38 17.07
N ALA A 45 8.10 -10.75 17.34
CA ALA A 45 9.04 -10.27 16.33
C ALA A 45 9.65 -11.37 15.44
N GLU A 46 9.90 -12.56 15.99
CA GLU A 46 10.60 -13.65 15.27
C GLU A 46 9.64 -14.61 14.54
N ALA A 47 8.33 -14.37 14.62
CA ALA A 47 7.34 -15.27 14.05
C ALA A 47 7.07 -15.03 12.56
N VAL A 48 6.52 -16.07 11.93
CA VAL A 48 5.96 -16.01 10.57
C VAL A 48 4.44 -16.04 10.67
N VAL A 49 3.78 -15.03 10.11
CA VAL A 49 2.32 -14.91 10.06
C VAL A 49 1.81 -15.28 8.68
N LEU A 50 1.04 -16.36 8.57
CA LEU A 50 0.43 -16.81 7.32
C LEU A 50 -0.95 -16.17 7.12
N LEU A 51 -1.20 -15.65 5.93
CA LEU A 51 -2.46 -15.01 5.56
C LEU A 51 -3.13 -15.76 4.41
N GLY A 52 -4.44 -15.99 4.52
CA GLY A 52 -5.24 -16.72 3.54
C GLY A 52 -5.68 -15.90 2.31
N HIS A 53 -4.80 -15.06 1.75
CA HIS A 53 -5.12 -14.34 0.51
C HIS A 53 -4.89 -15.25 -0.71
N THR A 54 -5.79 -15.15 -1.67
CA THR A 54 -5.86 -15.96 -2.90
C THR A 54 -5.58 -15.12 -4.16
N LEU A 55 -5.52 -15.79 -5.32
CA LEU A 55 -5.40 -15.15 -6.63
C LEU A 55 -6.58 -14.21 -6.92
N ASP A 56 -7.77 -14.54 -6.44
CA ASP A 56 -8.97 -13.70 -6.56
C ASP A 56 -8.78 -12.37 -5.81
N ASP A 57 -8.19 -12.42 -4.60
CA ASP A 57 -7.92 -11.21 -3.82
C ASP A 57 -6.86 -10.33 -4.49
N GLN A 58 -5.95 -10.92 -5.28
CA GLN A 58 -5.02 -10.16 -6.14
C GLN A 58 -5.76 -9.38 -7.21
N ALA A 59 -6.61 -10.05 -7.99
CA ALA A 59 -7.38 -9.40 -9.04
C ALA A 59 -8.29 -8.29 -8.49
N GLU A 60 -8.95 -8.55 -7.35
CA GLU A 60 -9.72 -7.52 -6.63
C GLU A 60 -8.84 -6.31 -6.28
N THR A 61 -7.62 -6.55 -5.75
CA THR A 61 -6.69 -5.49 -5.37
C THR A 61 -6.20 -4.69 -6.58
N VAL A 62 -5.92 -5.33 -7.71
CA VAL A 62 -5.50 -4.67 -8.95
C VAL A 62 -6.59 -3.74 -9.47
N LEU A 63 -7.84 -4.20 -9.53
CA LEU A 63 -8.96 -3.38 -10.00
C LEU A 63 -9.22 -2.18 -9.08
N LEU A 64 -9.13 -2.38 -7.76
CA LEU A 64 -9.22 -1.28 -6.80
C LEU A 64 -8.05 -0.30 -6.92
N GLY A 65 -6.85 -0.80 -7.18
CA GLY A 65 -5.66 0.02 -7.43
C GLY A 65 -5.80 0.86 -8.70
N LEU A 66 -6.33 0.27 -9.77
CA LEU A 66 -6.61 0.96 -11.03
C LEU A 66 -7.59 2.13 -10.83
N ALA A 67 -8.66 1.91 -10.07
CA ALA A 67 -9.69 2.93 -9.80
C ALA A 67 -9.18 4.14 -8.98
N ARG A 68 -8.12 3.96 -8.17
CA ARG A 68 -7.56 5.01 -7.30
C ARG A 68 -6.44 5.82 -7.95
N GLY A 69 -6.05 5.50 -9.18
CA GLY A 69 -4.90 6.09 -9.87
C GLY A 69 -3.76 5.07 -10.00
N SER A 70 -3.39 4.81 -11.25
CA SER A 70 -2.50 3.73 -11.67
C SER A 70 -1.04 4.18 -11.79
N GLY A 71 -0.34 4.24 -10.65
CA GLY A 71 1.10 4.03 -10.66
C GLY A 71 1.41 2.55 -10.85
N THR A 72 2.59 2.18 -11.37
CA THR A 72 3.02 0.77 -11.46
C THR A 72 2.95 0.08 -10.09
N ARG A 73 3.23 0.81 -9.01
CA ARG A 73 3.07 0.33 -7.63
C ARG A 73 1.62 0.03 -7.24
N SER A 74 0.64 0.82 -7.70
CA SER A 74 -0.78 0.55 -7.45
C SER A 74 -1.26 -0.72 -8.15
N LEU A 75 -0.69 -1.04 -9.31
CA LEU A 75 -0.99 -2.24 -10.08
C LEU A 75 -0.23 -3.48 -9.60
N ALA A 76 0.85 -3.32 -8.83
CA ALA A 76 1.67 -4.42 -8.32
C ALA A 76 0.94 -5.39 -7.35
N GLY A 77 -0.35 -5.17 -7.07
CA GLY A 77 -1.16 -6.03 -6.22
C GLY A 77 -0.60 -6.17 -4.81
N MET A 78 -0.88 -7.29 -4.14
CA MET A 78 -0.26 -7.62 -2.85
C MET A 78 1.06 -8.38 -3.03
N PRO A 79 2.10 -8.14 -2.21
CA PRO A 79 3.31 -8.95 -2.25
C PRO A 79 3.05 -10.36 -1.68
N ALA A 80 3.81 -11.37 -2.13
CA ALA A 80 3.76 -12.71 -1.54
C ALA A 80 4.27 -12.72 -0.08
N GLN A 81 5.22 -11.84 0.23
CA GLN A 81 5.81 -11.68 1.56
C GLN A 81 6.05 -10.19 1.87
N PHE A 82 5.86 -9.79 3.13
CA PHE A 82 6.15 -8.43 3.60
C PHE A 82 6.37 -8.41 5.12
N GLY A 83 6.87 -7.30 5.65
CA GLY A 83 7.29 -7.23 7.04
C GLY A 83 8.62 -7.95 7.27
N ARG A 84 9.33 -7.53 8.32
CA ARG A 84 10.59 -8.15 8.75
C ARG A 84 10.42 -8.88 10.08
N SER A 85 9.75 -8.22 11.03
CA SER A 85 9.58 -8.74 12.38
C SER A 85 8.20 -8.36 12.94
N PRO A 86 7.17 -9.23 12.84
CA PRO A 86 7.19 -10.53 12.17
C PRO A 86 7.18 -10.45 10.64
N GLN A 87 7.54 -11.55 10.01
CA GLN A 87 7.38 -11.74 8.57
C GLN A 87 5.96 -12.22 8.26
N PHE A 88 5.29 -11.58 7.31
CA PHE A 88 3.97 -12.00 6.81
C PHE A 88 4.10 -12.67 5.45
N ILE A 89 3.42 -13.80 5.27
CA ILE A 89 3.46 -14.59 4.03
C ILE A 89 2.02 -14.92 3.57
N ARG A 90 1.80 -14.88 2.25
CA ARG A 90 0.54 -15.25 1.58
C ARG A 90 0.75 -16.53 0.76
N PRO A 91 0.72 -17.72 1.36
CA PRO A 91 1.05 -18.97 0.65
C PRO A 91 0.03 -19.33 -0.44
N LEU A 92 -1.22 -18.88 -0.31
CA LEU A 92 -2.31 -19.24 -1.23
C LEU A 92 -2.48 -18.25 -2.40
N LEU A 93 -1.58 -17.27 -2.53
CA LEU A 93 -1.73 -16.13 -3.44
C LEU A 93 -1.77 -16.51 -4.93
N GLY A 94 -1.25 -17.69 -5.27
CA GLY A 94 -1.29 -18.27 -6.61
C GLY A 94 -2.49 -19.20 -6.86
N LEU A 95 -3.36 -19.42 -5.87
CA LEU A 95 -4.49 -20.36 -5.94
C LEU A 95 -5.81 -19.60 -6.07
N ARG A 96 -6.74 -20.13 -6.85
CA ARG A 96 -8.11 -19.58 -6.94
C ARG A 96 -8.87 -19.83 -5.64
N ARG A 97 -9.79 -18.91 -5.30
CA ARG A 97 -10.70 -19.10 -4.17
C ARG A 97 -11.54 -20.36 -4.32
N THR A 98 -11.94 -20.71 -5.55
CA THR A 98 -12.66 -21.95 -5.86
C THR A 98 -11.87 -23.20 -5.49
N THR A 99 -10.55 -23.21 -5.76
CA THR A 99 -9.67 -24.32 -5.37
C THR A 99 -9.60 -24.47 -3.84
N THR A 100 -9.47 -23.36 -3.11
CA THR A 100 -9.44 -23.42 -1.64
C THR A 100 -10.78 -23.88 -1.06
N ALA A 101 -11.90 -23.45 -1.65
CA ALA A 101 -13.24 -23.88 -1.23
C ALA A 101 -13.48 -25.38 -1.49
N GLN A 102 -13.04 -25.88 -2.64
CA GLN A 102 -13.10 -27.31 -2.96
C GLN A 102 -12.29 -28.15 -1.96
N ALA A 103 -11.05 -27.74 -1.67
CA ALA A 103 -10.21 -28.43 -0.69
C ALA A 103 -10.86 -28.46 0.71
N CYS A 104 -11.47 -27.35 1.16
CA CYS A 104 -12.22 -27.34 2.41
C CYS A 104 -13.39 -28.34 2.39
N GLY A 105 -14.13 -28.43 1.27
CA GLY A 105 -15.21 -29.40 1.10
C GLY A 105 -14.72 -30.85 1.15
N GLU A 106 -13.63 -31.16 0.44
CA GLU A 106 -13.01 -32.49 0.42
C GLU A 106 -12.47 -32.92 1.79
N TRP A 107 -11.99 -31.97 2.59
CA TRP A 107 -11.52 -32.23 3.96
C TRP A 107 -12.64 -32.20 5.01
N GLY A 108 -13.89 -31.94 4.62
CA GLY A 108 -15.00 -31.78 5.56
C GLY A 108 -14.80 -30.59 6.52
N ALA A 109 -14.00 -29.62 6.13
CA ALA A 109 -13.77 -28.41 6.91
C ALA A 109 -14.97 -27.47 6.75
N GLU A 110 -15.77 -27.32 7.80
CA GLU A 110 -16.83 -26.32 7.80
C GLU A 110 -16.21 -24.92 7.97
N VAL A 111 -16.39 -24.12 6.92
CA VAL A 111 -15.86 -22.76 6.79
C VAL A 111 -16.85 -21.79 7.41
N TRP A 112 -16.35 -20.89 8.25
CA TRP A 112 -17.17 -19.79 8.75
C TRP A 112 -17.39 -18.74 7.65
N SER A 113 -18.66 -18.42 7.38
CA SER A 113 -19.03 -17.31 6.51
C SER A 113 -19.34 -16.07 7.36
N ASP A 114 -18.48 -15.05 7.27
CA ASP A 114 -18.73 -13.74 7.87
C ASP A 114 -19.85 -13.03 7.07
N PRO A 115 -20.94 -12.56 7.71
CA PRO A 115 -22.00 -11.80 7.04
C PRO A 115 -21.51 -10.58 6.23
N GLN A 116 -20.39 -9.97 6.62
CA GLN A 116 -19.82 -8.83 5.88
C GLN A 116 -19.24 -9.22 4.52
N ASN A 117 -18.97 -10.51 4.27
CA ASN A 117 -18.43 -10.98 3.00
C ASN A 117 -19.39 -10.78 1.82
N ASP A 118 -20.67 -10.61 2.10
CA ASP A 118 -21.74 -10.46 1.11
C ASP A 118 -22.39 -9.07 1.13
N ASP A 119 -21.91 -8.15 1.97
CA ASP A 119 -22.46 -6.81 2.08
C ASP A 119 -21.97 -5.90 0.92
N PRO A 120 -22.86 -5.49 0.00
CA PRO A 120 -22.48 -4.71 -1.18
C PRO A 120 -22.09 -3.27 -0.86
N THR A 121 -22.21 -2.80 0.39
CA THR A 121 -21.67 -1.50 0.80
C THR A 121 -20.14 -1.47 0.70
N PHE A 122 -19.47 -2.62 0.86
CA PHE A 122 -18.03 -2.73 0.70
C PHE A 122 -17.62 -2.83 -0.77
N THR A 123 -16.68 -1.98 -1.18
CA THR A 123 -16.23 -1.92 -2.58
C THR A 123 -15.62 -3.24 -3.05
N ARG A 124 -14.87 -3.94 -2.18
CA ARG A 124 -14.33 -5.28 -2.48
C ARG A 124 -15.41 -6.29 -2.84
N VAL A 125 -16.54 -6.29 -2.11
CA VAL A 125 -17.67 -7.19 -2.38
C VAL A 125 -18.27 -6.89 -3.74
N ARG A 126 -18.48 -5.61 -4.09
CA ARG A 126 -18.97 -5.23 -5.44
C ARG A 126 -17.99 -5.65 -6.55
N VAL A 127 -16.68 -5.51 -6.34
CA VAL A 127 -15.68 -5.95 -7.32
C VAL A 127 -15.79 -7.46 -7.55
N ARG A 128 -15.86 -8.23 -6.48
CA ARG A 128 -15.97 -9.70 -6.51
C ARG A 128 -17.26 -10.20 -7.14
N GLN A 129 -18.40 -9.67 -6.72
CA GLN A 129 -19.72 -10.19 -7.09
C GLN A 129 -20.25 -9.62 -8.41
N ARG A 130 -19.75 -8.47 -8.86
CA ARG A 130 -20.28 -7.79 -10.05
C ARG A 130 -19.21 -7.50 -11.10
N VAL A 131 -18.11 -6.86 -10.71
CA VAL A 131 -17.12 -6.36 -11.68
C VAL A 131 -16.33 -7.50 -12.32
N LEU A 132 -15.72 -8.38 -11.52
CA LEU A 132 -14.96 -9.52 -12.04
C LEU A 132 -15.84 -10.45 -12.88
N PRO A 133 -17.04 -10.88 -12.44
CA PRO A 133 -17.92 -11.69 -13.27
C PRO A 133 -18.34 -11.01 -14.57
N MET A 134 -18.61 -9.70 -14.54
CA MET A 134 -18.91 -8.94 -15.75
C MET A 134 -17.72 -8.92 -16.71
N LEU A 135 -16.49 -8.65 -16.23
CA LEU A 135 -15.30 -8.67 -17.08
C LEU A 135 -15.07 -10.06 -17.71
N GLU A 136 -15.22 -11.14 -16.94
CA GLU A 136 -15.10 -12.52 -17.45
C GLU A 136 -16.19 -12.82 -18.50
N THR A 137 -17.40 -12.28 -18.32
CA THR A 137 -18.53 -12.46 -19.27
C THR A 137 -18.30 -11.71 -20.57
N GLU A 138 -17.84 -10.45 -20.49
CA GLU A 138 -17.75 -9.55 -21.64
C GLU A 138 -16.42 -9.70 -22.41
N LEU A 139 -15.32 -10.02 -21.72
CA LEU A 139 -13.97 -10.10 -22.30
C LEU A 139 -13.47 -11.54 -22.48
N GLY A 140 -14.20 -12.51 -21.91
CA GLY A 140 -13.86 -13.93 -21.95
C GLY A 140 -13.16 -14.43 -20.68
N PRO A 141 -12.99 -15.76 -20.57
CA PRO A 141 -12.48 -16.40 -19.36
C PRO A 141 -11.00 -16.10 -19.10
N GLY A 142 -10.61 -16.10 -17.82
CA GLY A 142 -9.22 -15.98 -17.36
C GLY A 142 -8.79 -14.56 -17.01
N ILE A 143 -9.73 -13.62 -16.83
CA ILE A 143 -9.45 -12.24 -16.44
C ILE A 143 -8.77 -12.18 -15.08
N THR A 144 -9.21 -13.01 -14.12
CA THR A 144 -8.61 -13.04 -12.79
C THR A 144 -7.12 -13.41 -12.85
N GLU A 145 -6.78 -14.47 -13.57
CA GLU A 145 -5.41 -14.94 -13.79
C GLU A 145 -4.60 -13.89 -14.56
N ALA A 146 -5.21 -13.24 -15.56
CA ALA A 146 -4.56 -12.17 -16.31
C ALA A 146 -4.21 -10.96 -15.43
N LEU A 147 -5.14 -10.51 -14.58
CA LEU A 147 -4.90 -9.42 -13.62
C LEU A 147 -3.79 -9.77 -12.63
N ALA A 148 -3.76 -11.00 -12.12
CA ALA A 148 -2.70 -11.45 -11.21
C ALA A 148 -1.32 -11.54 -11.89
N ARG A 149 -1.26 -11.97 -13.16
CA ARG A 149 0.00 -11.92 -13.95
C ARG A 149 0.46 -10.48 -14.16
N THR A 150 -0.46 -9.58 -14.52
CA THR A 150 -0.17 -8.13 -14.63
C THR A 150 0.37 -7.58 -13.33
N ALA A 151 -0.20 -7.95 -12.18
CA ALA A 151 0.31 -7.54 -10.88
C ALA A 151 1.74 -8.02 -10.62
N THR A 152 2.05 -9.25 -11.01
CA THR A 152 3.39 -9.83 -10.86
C THR A 152 4.42 -9.07 -11.70
N MET A 153 4.11 -8.79 -12.96
CA MET A 153 4.99 -8.01 -13.85
C MET A 153 5.16 -6.57 -13.35
N ALA A 154 4.05 -5.89 -13.01
CA ALA A 154 4.08 -4.53 -12.49
C ALA A 154 4.87 -4.43 -11.16
N ARG A 155 4.84 -5.48 -10.34
CA ARG A 155 5.65 -5.59 -9.12
C ARG A 155 7.14 -5.71 -9.42
N GLN A 156 7.53 -6.58 -10.36
CA GLN A 156 8.93 -6.73 -10.76
C GLN A 156 9.50 -5.39 -11.27
N ASP A 157 8.74 -4.70 -12.12
CA ASP A 157 9.12 -3.39 -12.62
C ASP A 157 9.20 -2.34 -11.50
N ALA A 158 8.18 -2.30 -10.63
CA ALA A 158 8.15 -1.35 -9.52
C ALA A 158 9.31 -1.59 -8.55
N ASP A 159 9.56 -2.84 -8.13
CA ASP A 159 10.64 -3.19 -7.20
C ASP A 159 12.01 -2.88 -7.81
N ALA A 160 12.22 -3.10 -9.12
CA ALA A 160 13.46 -2.73 -9.79
C ALA A 160 13.68 -1.22 -9.85
N LEU A 161 12.64 -0.46 -10.21
CA LEU A 161 12.70 1.01 -10.27
C LEU A 161 12.86 1.63 -8.87
N ASP A 162 12.20 1.06 -7.86
CA ASP A 162 12.33 1.48 -6.46
C ASP A 162 13.76 1.20 -5.97
N GLY A 163 14.35 0.04 -6.30
CA GLY A 163 15.74 -0.28 -5.96
C GLY A 163 16.77 0.63 -6.64
N LEU A 164 16.56 1.00 -7.90
CA LEU A 164 17.39 1.99 -8.59
C LEU A 164 17.28 3.36 -7.91
N ALA A 165 16.07 3.79 -7.58
CA ALA A 165 15.85 5.06 -6.89
C ALA A 165 16.52 5.08 -5.50
N ASP A 166 16.38 4.01 -4.71
CA ASP A 166 17.01 3.90 -3.39
C ASP A 166 18.54 4.06 -3.46
N SER A 167 19.18 3.62 -4.56
CA SER A 167 20.63 3.80 -4.76
C SER A 167 21.07 5.24 -5.12
N LEU A 168 20.12 6.09 -5.49
CA LEU A 168 20.34 7.46 -5.96
C LEU A 168 19.88 8.52 -4.94
N VAL A 169 19.16 8.12 -3.90
CA VAL A 169 18.72 9.01 -2.81
C VAL A 169 19.94 9.34 -1.94
N PRO A 170 20.18 10.63 -1.62
CA PRO A 170 21.27 11.03 -0.74
C PRO A 170 21.03 10.56 0.69
N ALA A 171 22.03 10.69 1.57
CA ALA A 171 21.87 10.27 2.96
C ALA A 171 20.75 11.09 3.66
N ALA A 172 20.10 10.49 4.66
CA ALA A 172 19.01 11.13 5.39
C ALA A 172 19.49 12.47 5.99
N GLY A 173 18.71 13.54 5.76
CA GLY A 173 19.03 14.90 6.19
C GLY A 173 19.88 15.71 5.21
N GLU A 174 20.43 15.10 4.16
CA GLU A 174 21.12 15.82 3.10
C GLU A 174 20.13 16.43 2.09
N GLY A 175 20.54 17.53 1.47
CA GLY A 175 19.78 18.15 0.38
C GLY A 175 19.86 17.34 -0.92
N LEU A 176 18.86 17.51 -1.78
CA LEU A 176 18.76 16.80 -3.04
C LEU A 176 19.00 17.75 -4.22
N ALA A 177 20.12 17.54 -4.93
CA ALA A 177 20.52 18.44 -6.02
C ALA A 177 19.50 18.43 -7.19
N ALA A 178 18.95 19.60 -7.52
CA ALA A 178 17.95 19.73 -8.58
C ALA A 178 18.52 19.38 -9.96
N ALA A 179 19.83 19.59 -10.18
CA ALA A 179 20.50 19.21 -11.41
C ALA A 179 20.50 17.69 -11.61
N SER A 180 20.77 16.91 -10.57
CA SER A 180 20.74 15.45 -10.62
C SER A 180 19.35 14.96 -11.03
N LEU A 181 18.29 15.49 -10.41
CA LEU A 181 16.91 15.13 -10.74
C LEU A 181 16.53 15.42 -12.20
N ARG A 182 16.97 16.56 -12.77
CA ARG A 182 16.69 16.90 -14.18
C ARG A 182 17.34 15.94 -15.18
N THR A 183 18.44 15.29 -14.81
CA THR A 183 19.14 14.34 -15.70
C THR A 183 18.57 12.93 -15.64
N MET A 184 17.76 12.62 -14.63
CA MET A 184 17.15 11.31 -14.45
C MET A 184 15.89 11.16 -15.32
N PRO A 185 15.57 9.94 -15.80
CA PRO A 185 14.25 9.65 -16.33
C PRO A 185 13.15 9.98 -15.31
N GLU A 186 12.01 10.49 -15.77
CA GLU A 186 10.89 10.94 -14.93
C GLU A 186 10.46 9.88 -13.88
N ALA A 187 10.39 8.62 -14.32
CA ALA A 187 10.00 7.50 -13.47
C ALA A 187 10.97 7.25 -12.29
N ILE A 188 12.24 7.61 -12.44
CA ILE A 188 13.28 7.51 -11.39
C ILE A 188 13.28 8.78 -10.55
N ALA A 189 13.27 9.96 -11.18
CA ALA A 189 13.27 11.25 -10.48
C ALA A 189 12.11 11.36 -9.48
N SER A 190 10.90 10.99 -9.90
CA SER A 190 9.71 10.98 -9.03
C SER A 190 9.83 10.01 -7.85
N ARG A 191 10.53 8.88 -8.02
CA ARG A 191 10.77 7.90 -6.94
C ARG A 191 11.84 8.37 -5.96
N VAL A 192 12.95 8.92 -6.47
CA VAL A 192 14.01 9.51 -5.65
C VAL A 192 13.43 10.64 -4.80
N LEU A 193 12.65 11.55 -5.41
CA LEU A 193 11.95 12.60 -4.69
C LEU A 193 11.02 12.06 -3.62
N ARG A 194 10.15 11.10 -3.97
CA ARG A 194 9.23 10.50 -3.00
C ARG A 194 9.97 9.87 -1.83
N ARG A 195 11.06 9.14 -2.09
CA ARG A 195 11.86 8.48 -1.06
C ARG A 195 12.57 9.50 -0.17
N TRP A 196 13.20 10.51 -0.76
CA TRP A 196 13.83 11.60 -0.02
C TRP A 196 12.86 12.36 0.89
N LEU A 197 11.61 12.59 0.45
CA LEU A 197 10.57 13.18 1.31
C LEU A 197 10.21 12.28 2.50
N VAL A 198 10.07 10.98 2.28
CA VAL A 198 9.78 10.00 3.35
C VAL A 198 10.93 9.92 4.35
N ASP A 199 12.18 9.83 3.87
CA ASP A 199 13.37 9.82 4.73
C ASP A 199 13.53 11.16 5.48
N GLY A 200 12.98 12.25 4.91
CA GLY A 200 12.84 13.56 5.51
C GLY A 200 11.70 13.73 6.54
N GLY A 201 10.90 12.67 6.77
CA GLY A 201 9.82 12.66 7.75
C GLY A 201 8.43 13.04 7.21
N VAL A 202 8.27 13.21 5.90
CA VAL A 202 6.94 13.42 5.30
C VAL A 202 6.20 12.08 5.29
N ASP A 203 5.15 11.97 6.09
CA ASP A 203 4.31 10.78 6.09
C ASP A 203 3.46 10.70 4.82
N GLN A 204 3.45 9.52 4.20
CA GLN A 204 2.71 9.18 2.97
C GLN A 204 2.57 10.32 1.93
N PRO A 205 3.67 10.79 1.31
CA PRO A 205 3.59 11.84 0.30
C PRO A 205 2.73 11.38 -0.89
N SER A 206 1.69 12.16 -1.18
CA SER A 206 0.78 11.94 -2.31
C SER A 206 1.48 12.23 -3.65
N TYR A 207 0.88 11.77 -4.76
CA TYR A 207 1.34 12.14 -6.09
C TYR A 207 1.40 13.67 -6.28
N ALA A 208 0.37 14.38 -5.81
CA ALA A 208 0.31 15.84 -5.89
C ALA A 208 1.46 16.51 -5.11
N HIS A 209 1.82 15.98 -3.92
CA HIS A 209 2.96 16.48 -3.15
C HIS A 209 4.28 16.30 -3.92
N VAL A 210 4.51 15.12 -4.50
CA VAL A 210 5.74 14.84 -5.28
C VAL A 210 5.82 15.77 -6.49
N GLN A 211 4.72 15.97 -7.22
CA GLN A 211 4.69 16.88 -8.37
C GLN A 211 4.88 18.35 -7.98
N ALA A 212 4.29 18.79 -6.87
CA ALA A 212 4.49 20.15 -6.37
C ALA A 212 5.96 20.42 -6.03
N VAL A 213 6.64 19.47 -5.36
CA VAL A 213 8.08 19.58 -5.08
C VAL A 213 8.89 19.52 -6.37
N LYS A 214 8.51 18.66 -7.32
CA LYS A 214 9.17 18.57 -8.63
C LYS A 214 9.09 19.88 -9.43
N ALA A 215 8.02 20.66 -9.28
CA ALA A 215 7.92 21.97 -9.91
C ALA A 215 9.03 22.94 -9.45
N LEU A 216 9.55 22.80 -8.22
CA LEU A 216 10.72 23.56 -7.76
C LEU A 216 12.00 23.22 -8.55
N VAL A 217 12.04 22.06 -9.22
CA VAL A 217 13.17 21.60 -10.04
C VAL A 217 13.03 22.08 -11.48
N ASP A 218 11.85 21.88 -12.07
CA ASP A 218 11.60 22.03 -13.50
C ASP A 218 11.16 23.44 -13.91
N ASP A 219 10.38 24.12 -13.07
CA ASP A 219 9.76 25.41 -13.37
C ASP A 219 10.22 26.48 -12.37
N TRP A 220 11.50 26.51 -12.03
CA TRP A 220 11.99 27.41 -11.00
C TRP A 220 12.03 28.88 -11.46
N HIS A 221 11.28 29.72 -10.77
CA HIS A 221 11.19 31.16 -11.00
C HIS A 221 11.22 31.97 -9.69
N GLY A 222 11.85 31.42 -8.63
CA GLY A 222 11.99 32.06 -7.32
C GLY A 222 10.87 31.74 -6.33
N GLN A 223 10.25 30.57 -6.44
CA GLN A 223 9.18 30.14 -5.52
C GLN A 223 9.66 30.07 -4.06
N LEU A 224 8.79 30.42 -3.12
CA LEU A 224 9.08 30.41 -1.67
C LEU A 224 9.12 29.00 -1.04
N GLY A 225 8.85 27.95 -1.80
CA GLY A 225 8.81 26.56 -1.33
C GLY A 225 7.43 25.91 -1.38
N VAL A 226 7.38 24.65 -0.96
CA VAL A 226 6.17 23.80 -0.92
C VAL A 226 5.98 23.29 0.51
N ASP A 227 4.82 23.59 1.10
CA ASP A 227 4.43 23.06 2.41
C ASP A 227 3.80 21.67 2.25
N LEU A 228 4.20 20.76 3.14
CA LEU A 228 3.84 19.34 3.13
C LEU A 228 3.24 18.94 4.49
N PRO A 229 2.52 17.79 4.55
CA PRO A 229 2.01 17.25 5.81
C PRO A 229 3.12 17.10 6.87
N GLY A 230 2.74 17.23 8.13
CA GLY A 230 3.68 17.15 9.25
C GLY A 230 4.45 18.45 9.55
N GLY A 231 4.05 19.57 8.94
CA GLY A 231 4.70 20.87 9.15
C GLY A 231 6.10 20.94 8.52
N ILE A 232 6.30 20.17 7.45
CA ILE A 232 7.55 20.12 6.69
C ILE A 232 7.41 21.03 5.48
N ARG A 233 8.47 21.77 5.16
CA ARG A 233 8.54 22.61 3.97
C ARG A 233 9.74 22.22 3.13
N VAL A 234 9.56 22.13 1.81
CA VAL A 234 10.65 21.95 0.86
C VAL A 234 10.96 23.28 0.19
N LEU A 235 12.23 23.65 0.21
CA LEU A 235 12.78 24.86 -0.41
C LEU A 235 13.80 24.46 -1.48
N ARG A 236 14.08 25.37 -2.42
CA ARG A 236 15.24 25.24 -3.30
C ARG A 236 16.22 26.36 -3.00
N GLU A 237 17.38 25.99 -2.46
CA GLU A 237 18.45 26.91 -2.08
C GLU A 237 19.71 26.58 -2.88
N ALA A 238 20.28 27.58 -3.56
CA ALA A 238 21.50 27.44 -4.37
C ALA A 238 21.50 26.23 -5.34
N GLY A 239 20.32 25.84 -5.85
CA GLY A 239 20.19 24.69 -6.76
C GLY A 239 19.94 23.33 -6.10
N THR A 240 19.79 23.29 -4.79
CA THR A 240 19.56 22.08 -3.98
C THR A 240 18.20 22.17 -3.30
N LEU A 241 17.43 21.09 -3.34
CA LEU A 241 16.22 20.96 -2.54
C LEU A 241 16.61 20.67 -1.10
N VAL A 242 16.04 21.40 -0.15
CA VAL A 242 16.29 21.25 1.28
C VAL A 242 14.98 21.15 2.05
N LEU A 243 15.00 20.38 3.13
CA LEU A 243 13.87 20.22 4.05
C LEU A 243 14.01 21.21 5.21
N GLY A 244 12.95 21.94 5.47
CA GLY A 244 12.80 22.82 6.63
C GLY A 244 11.48 22.56 7.34
N ARG A 245 11.19 23.38 8.36
CA ARG A 245 9.88 23.40 9.01
C ARG A 245 9.04 24.54 8.44
N THR A 246 7.74 24.31 8.29
CA THR A 246 6.79 25.37 7.97
C THR A 246 6.86 26.43 9.08
N PRO A 247 7.03 27.73 8.75
CA PRO A 247 7.02 28.77 9.76
C PRO A 247 5.71 28.71 10.54
N HIS A 248 5.77 28.62 11.87
CA HIS A 248 4.57 28.85 12.67
C HIS A 248 4.08 30.26 12.37
N ALA A 249 2.81 30.40 12.01
CA ALA A 249 2.16 31.71 12.01
C ALA A 249 2.26 32.25 13.45
N VAL A 250 3.22 33.15 13.67
CA VAL A 250 3.25 33.95 14.89
C VAL A 250 1.96 34.75 14.85
N GLY A 251 1.03 34.43 15.75
CA GLY A 251 -0.20 35.20 15.91
C GLY A 251 0.19 36.66 16.04
N LEU A 252 -0.30 37.50 15.13
CA LEU A 252 -0.32 38.94 15.32
C LEU A 252 -1.18 39.16 16.58
N GLY A 253 -0.51 39.41 17.70
CA GLY A 253 -1.16 39.94 18.89
C GLY A 253 -1.80 41.26 18.48
N GLU A 254 -3.11 41.33 18.63
CA GLU A 254 -3.83 42.59 18.66
C GLU A 254 -3.37 43.33 19.93
N ASP A 255 -2.64 44.42 19.73
CA ASP A 255 -2.45 45.49 20.72
C ASP A 255 -3.72 46.34 20.83
#